data_AF-A0AAV7EYT7-F1
#
_entry.id   AF-A0AAV7EYT7-F1
#
_cell.length_a   1.000
_cell.length_b   1.000
_cell.length_c   1.000
_cell.angle_alpha   90.00
_cell.angle_beta   90.00
_cell.angle_gamma   90.00
#
_symmetry.space_group_name_H-M   'P 1'
#
loop_
_entity.id
_entity.type
_entity.pdbx_description
1 polymer ?
#
loop_
_entity_poly.entity_id
_entity_poly.type
_entity_poly.pdbx_seq_one_letter_code
_entity_poly.pdbx_strand_id
1 'polypeptide(L)'
;MSRYKRRCPKEGGLVVSSQVPLLSSMDEKKTAWFLDFLIRQPLDDWVVHRLVSIQPVADGNISPEKYRLLILWGIHSDILKDSISEKMLESLEAYERLVHQKGGRALHSLKMAYHAVALQCCVRFLREEYGSFKEFACAVDGIWKGRVSALEMLDRCNFITDQLRKSKKEMVAALRNYGVRNRFLGNDARKGAMDSIKDFWEESMKEMGPPS
;
A
#
# COMPACT_ATOMS: atom_id res chain seq x y z
N MET A 1 -23.42 31.15 -28.87
CA MET A 1 -24.16 31.70 -27.71
C MET A 1 -25.37 30.83 -27.42
N SER A 2 -25.72 30.64 -26.14
CA SER A 2 -26.88 29.90 -25.58
C SER A 2 -26.75 28.36 -25.56
N ARG A 3 -26.30 27.78 -24.44
CA ARG A 3 -27.06 27.36 -23.23
C ARG A 3 -27.74 25.99 -23.41
N TYR A 4 -27.05 24.93 -23.00
CA TYR A 4 -27.70 23.73 -22.45
C TYR A 4 -27.24 23.53 -21.01
N LYS A 5 -28.09 24.00 -20.09
CA LYS A 5 -28.12 23.65 -18.66
C LYS A 5 -28.32 22.13 -18.57
N ARG A 6 -27.35 21.41 -18.00
CA ARG A 6 -27.62 20.12 -17.34
C ARG A 6 -27.61 20.32 -15.84
N ARG A 7 -28.70 19.81 -15.27
CA ARG A 7 -29.26 20.03 -13.95
C ARG A 7 -28.59 19.01 -13.01
N CYS A 8 -27.88 19.46 -11.98
CA CYS A 8 -27.48 18.57 -10.88
C CYS A 8 -28.76 18.04 -10.20
N PRO A 9 -28.88 16.73 -9.93
CA PRO A 9 -29.94 16.24 -9.07
C PRO A 9 -29.73 16.75 -7.64
N LYS A 10 -30.83 17.23 -7.06
CA LYS A 10 -30.93 17.86 -5.75
C LYS A 10 -30.53 16.90 -4.64
N GLU A 11 -29.86 17.47 -3.65
CA GLU A 11 -29.63 16.93 -2.31
C GLU A 11 -30.92 16.29 -1.77
N GLY A 12 -30.96 14.97 -1.80
CA GLY A 12 -31.81 14.18 -0.91
C GLY A 12 -31.01 13.94 0.35
N GLY A 13 -31.38 14.65 1.42
CA GLY A 13 -30.81 14.48 2.75
C GLY A 13 -30.98 13.04 3.22
N LEU A 14 -29.92 12.25 3.09
CA LEU A 14 -29.67 11.13 3.97
C LEU A 14 -28.82 11.69 5.10
N VAL A 15 -29.47 11.80 6.26
CA VAL A 15 -28.80 11.93 7.55
C VAL A 15 -27.85 10.73 7.64
N VAL A 16 -26.60 10.94 7.24
CA VAL A 16 -25.51 10.06 7.64
C VAL A 16 -25.42 10.26 9.14
N SER A 17 -26.01 9.31 9.86
CA SER A 17 -25.82 9.17 11.30
C SER A 17 -24.31 9.13 11.53
N SER A 18 -23.77 10.27 11.93
CA SER A 18 -22.39 10.45 12.35
C SER A 18 -22.24 9.76 13.70
N GLN A 19 -22.15 8.44 13.69
CA GLN A 19 -21.68 7.66 14.83
C GLN A 19 -20.18 7.44 14.68
N VAL A 20 -19.44 8.49 14.96
CA VAL A 20 -18.16 8.41 15.65
C VAL A 20 -18.51 8.78 17.09
N PRO A 21 -18.36 7.91 18.12
CA PRO A 21 -17.05 7.41 18.53
C PRO A 21 -17.03 6.05 19.27
N LEU A 22 -16.15 5.12 18.90
CA LEU A 22 -15.82 3.99 19.80
C LEU A 22 -14.37 4.03 20.30
N LEU A 23 -13.51 4.88 19.73
CA LEU A 23 -12.14 5.09 20.20
C LEU A 23 -11.90 6.50 20.76
N SER A 24 -12.67 7.52 20.37
CA SER A 24 -12.43 8.90 20.86
C SER A 24 -13.02 9.18 22.24
N SER A 25 -13.68 8.20 22.86
CA SER A 25 -14.23 8.29 24.23
C SER A 25 -13.52 7.38 25.23
N MET A 26 -12.49 6.64 24.78
CA MET A 26 -11.66 5.80 25.63
C MET A 26 -10.43 6.58 26.09
N ASP A 27 -10.20 6.58 27.40
CA ASP A 27 -8.95 7.03 28.02
C ASP A 27 -7.74 6.49 27.22
N GLU A 28 -6.80 7.37 26.87
CA GLU A 28 -5.60 7.07 26.09
C GLU A 28 -4.89 5.81 26.59
N LYS A 29 -4.85 5.59 27.92
CA LYS A 29 -4.26 4.40 28.53
C LYS A 29 -5.05 3.12 28.26
N LYS A 30 -6.39 3.21 28.24
CA LYS A 30 -7.28 2.08 27.94
C LYS A 30 -7.23 1.74 26.45
N THR A 31 -7.13 2.74 25.59
CA THR A 31 -6.94 2.58 24.15
C THR A 31 -5.61 1.88 23.84
N ALA A 32 -4.52 2.32 24.47
CA ALA A 32 -3.20 1.69 24.32
C ALA A 32 -3.18 0.23 24.81
N TRP A 33 -3.85 -0.08 25.91
CA TRP A 33 -3.96 -1.46 26.43
C TRP A 33 -4.84 -2.35 25.55
N PHE A 34 -5.98 -1.83 25.09
CA PHE A 34 -6.89 -2.57 24.21
C PHE A 34 -6.22 -2.88 22.86
N LEU A 35 -5.46 -1.92 22.30
CA LEU A 35 -4.67 -2.15 21.10
C LEU A 35 -3.53 -3.14 21.33
N ASP A 36 -2.84 -3.07 22.49
CA ASP A 36 -1.82 -4.06 22.86
C ASP A 36 -2.41 -5.48 22.92
N PHE A 37 -3.58 -5.61 23.56
CA PHE A 37 -4.29 -6.88 23.63
C PHE A 37 -4.69 -7.38 22.25
N LEU A 38 -5.31 -6.53 21.42
CA LEU A 38 -5.72 -6.88 20.06
C LEU A 38 -4.53 -7.34 19.20
N ILE A 39 -3.40 -6.64 19.27
CA ILE A 39 -2.19 -6.98 18.51
C ILE A 39 -1.58 -8.34 18.94
N ARG A 40 -1.87 -8.82 20.15
CA ARG A 40 -1.44 -10.13 20.65
C ARG A 40 -2.39 -11.28 20.27
N GLN A 41 -3.59 -10.99 19.75
CA GLN A 41 -4.59 -12.00 19.36
C GLN A 41 -4.62 -12.17 17.84
N PRO A 42 -4.88 -13.36 17.27
CA PRO A 42 -5.16 -13.47 15.84
C PRO A 42 -6.37 -12.58 15.49
N LEU A 43 -6.14 -11.50 14.74
CA LEU A 43 -7.16 -10.49 14.46
C LEU A 43 -7.89 -10.82 13.17
N ASP A 44 -9.20 -10.65 13.20
CA ASP A 44 -10.02 -10.70 12.01
C ASP A 44 -9.64 -9.59 11.02
N ASP A 45 -9.66 -9.94 9.74
CA ASP A 45 -9.30 -9.08 8.61
C ASP A 45 -9.92 -7.68 8.64
N TRP A 46 -11.18 -7.57 9.06
CA TRP A 46 -11.89 -6.29 9.12
C TRP A 46 -11.37 -5.39 10.24
N VAL A 47 -10.90 -5.96 11.35
CA VAL A 47 -10.31 -5.23 12.49
C VAL A 47 -8.97 -4.65 12.06
N VAL A 48 -8.14 -5.45 11.39
CA VAL A 48 -6.83 -5.03 10.89
C VAL A 48 -6.94 -3.88 9.90
N HIS A 49 -7.80 -3.99 8.88
CA HIS A 49 -7.99 -2.89 7.92
C HIS A 49 -8.52 -1.62 8.59
N ARG A 50 -9.39 -1.75 9.58
CA ARG A 50 -9.91 -0.60 10.34
C ARG A 50 -8.83 0.06 11.19
N LEU A 51 -7.95 -0.72 11.81
CA LEU A 51 -6.84 -0.22 12.64
C LEU A 51 -5.72 0.41 11.82
N VAL A 52 -5.34 -0.18 10.67
CA VAL A 52 -4.33 0.41 9.77
C VAL A 52 -4.80 1.73 9.18
N SER A 53 -6.11 1.87 8.94
CA SER A 53 -6.71 3.10 8.41
C SER A 53 -6.74 4.25 9.44
N ILE A 54 -6.65 3.95 10.73
CA ILE A 54 -6.56 4.94 11.80
C ILE A 54 -5.08 5.30 11.93
N GLN A 55 -4.63 6.34 11.22
CA GLN A 55 -3.23 6.78 11.21
C GLN A 55 -2.81 7.30 12.60
N PRO A 56 -2.09 6.53 13.44
CA PRO A 56 -2.06 6.77 14.89
C PRO A 56 -0.76 7.42 15.37
N VAL A 57 0.21 7.63 14.49
CA VAL A 57 1.56 8.08 14.87
C VAL A 57 1.57 9.53 15.38
N ALA A 58 0.56 10.33 15.05
CA ALA A 58 0.48 11.74 15.47
C ALA A 58 0.03 11.93 16.93
N ASP A 59 -0.78 11.02 17.48
CA ASP A 59 -1.44 11.23 18.77
C ASP A 59 -0.77 10.51 19.95
N GLY A 60 0.40 9.89 19.76
CA GLY A 60 1.16 9.23 20.84
C GLY A 60 0.54 7.93 21.39
N ASN A 61 -0.62 7.52 20.89
CA ASN A 61 -1.40 6.39 21.44
C ASN A 61 -0.87 4.99 21.05
N ILE A 62 -0.05 4.87 20.00
CA ILE A 62 0.51 3.59 19.55
C ILE A 62 2.02 3.73 19.37
N SER A 63 2.80 2.83 19.97
CA SER A 63 4.25 2.80 19.76
C SER A 63 4.56 2.45 18.29
N PRO A 64 5.64 3.00 17.70
CA PRO A 64 6.02 2.69 16.32
C PRO A 64 6.16 1.18 16.03
N GLU A 65 6.56 0.38 17.03
CA GLU A 65 6.66 -1.09 16.94
C GLU A 65 5.29 -1.75 16.75
N LYS A 66 4.32 -1.34 17.57
CA LYS A 66 2.95 -1.85 17.48
C LYS A 66 2.30 -1.46 16.16
N TYR A 67 2.54 -0.22 15.70
CA TYR A 67 2.02 0.21 14.41
C TYR A 67 2.69 -0.53 13.23
N ARG A 68 4.00 -0.80 13.33
CA ARG A 68 4.72 -1.65 12.38
C ARG A 68 4.10 -3.05 12.29
N LEU A 69 3.76 -3.64 13.43
CA LEU A 69 3.08 -4.94 13.49
C LEU A 69 1.67 -4.89 12.87
N LEU A 70 0.88 -3.85 13.14
CA LEU A 70 -0.44 -3.66 12.50
C LEU A 70 -0.35 -3.59 10.97
N ILE A 71 0.66 -2.89 10.43
CA ILE A 71 0.90 -2.83 8.98
C ILE A 71 1.17 -4.24 8.44
N LEU A 72 2.06 -5.01 9.07
CA LEU A 72 2.35 -6.38 8.62
C LEU A 72 1.13 -7.28 8.65
N TRP A 73 0.23 -7.09 9.61
CA TRP A 73 -1.00 -7.86 9.68
C TRP A 73 -1.96 -7.48 8.56
N GLY A 74 -2.02 -6.19 8.20
CA GLY A 74 -2.79 -5.73 7.04
C GLY A 74 -2.29 -6.38 5.76
N ILE A 75 -0.96 -6.43 5.61
CA ILE A 75 -0.30 -7.12 4.49
C ILE A 75 -0.63 -8.62 4.52
N HIS A 76 -0.54 -9.29 5.67
CA HIS A 76 -0.90 -10.71 5.79
C HIS A 76 -2.35 -10.99 5.39
N SER A 77 -3.29 -10.14 5.83
CA SER A 77 -4.69 -10.22 5.45
C SER A 77 -4.87 -10.13 3.92
N ASP A 78 -4.17 -9.21 3.28
CA ASP A 78 -4.18 -9.07 1.82
C ASP A 78 -3.53 -10.28 1.11
N ILE A 79 -2.47 -10.87 1.68
CA ILE A 79 -1.86 -12.12 1.20
C ILE A 79 -2.87 -13.26 1.23
N LEU A 80 -3.58 -13.45 2.36
CA LEU A 80 -4.58 -14.52 2.52
C LEU A 80 -5.74 -14.39 1.54
N LYS A 81 -6.10 -13.16 1.18
CA LYS A 81 -7.13 -12.86 0.17
C LYS A 81 -6.63 -12.91 -1.27
N ASP A 82 -5.33 -13.18 -1.48
CA ASP A 82 -4.68 -13.14 -2.78
C ASP A 82 -4.89 -11.79 -3.50
N SER A 83 -4.89 -10.70 -2.71
CA SER A 83 -5.24 -9.34 -3.11
C SER A 83 -4.00 -8.47 -3.23
N ILE A 84 -3.76 -7.95 -4.45
CA ILE A 84 -2.69 -7.00 -4.73
C ILE A 84 -3.31 -5.72 -5.27
N SER A 85 -3.10 -4.61 -4.56
CA SER A 85 -3.64 -3.30 -4.91
C SER A 85 -2.67 -2.18 -4.58
N GLU A 86 -2.97 -0.96 -5.03
CA GLU A 86 -2.17 0.23 -4.69
C GLU A 86 -2.11 0.51 -3.19
N LYS A 87 -3.09 0.06 -2.40
CA LYS A 87 -3.04 0.14 -0.93
C LYS A 87 -1.87 -0.65 -0.34
N MET A 88 -1.45 -1.73 -1.00
CA MET A 88 -0.27 -2.49 -0.59
C MET A 88 0.99 -1.63 -0.69
N LEU A 89 1.12 -0.79 -1.72
CA LEU A 89 2.24 0.15 -1.84
C LEU A 89 2.23 1.16 -0.68
N GLU A 90 1.05 1.66 -0.29
CA GLU A 90 0.90 2.58 0.85
C GLU A 90 1.33 1.94 2.17
N SER A 91 0.95 0.67 2.39
CA SER A 91 1.38 -0.12 3.55
C SER A 91 2.90 -0.29 3.58
N LEU A 92 3.52 -0.65 2.45
CA LEU A 92 4.97 -0.79 2.35
C LEU A 92 5.69 0.55 2.61
N GLU A 93 5.21 1.65 2.03
CA GLU A 93 5.74 3.00 2.26
C GLU A 93 5.58 3.45 3.72
N ALA A 94 4.47 3.11 4.37
CA ALA A 94 4.26 3.36 5.79
C ALA A 94 5.26 2.57 6.65
N TYR A 95 5.50 1.30 6.30
CA TYR A 95 6.49 0.47 6.98
C TYR A 95 7.90 1.05 6.87
N GLU A 96 8.33 1.45 5.67
CA GLU A 96 9.67 2.02 5.46
C GLU A 96 9.88 3.32 6.24
N ARG A 97 8.87 4.20 6.26
CA ARG A 97 8.93 5.44 7.05
C ARG A 97 9.18 5.17 8.53
N LEU A 98 8.57 4.12 9.10
CA LEU A 98 8.78 3.74 10.51
C LEU A 98 10.19 3.20 10.76
N VAL A 99 10.69 2.35 9.86
CA VAL A 99 12.06 1.82 9.95
C VAL A 99 13.07 2.95 9.83
N HIS A 100 12.85 3.87 8.90
CA HIS A 100 13.74 5.00 8.67
C HIS A 100 13.78 5.97 9.87
N GLN A 101 12.64 6.26 10.49
CA GLN A 101 12.58 7.11 11.69
C GLN A 101 13.42 6.57 12.86
N LYS A 102 13.63 5.26 12.93
CA LYS A 102 14.47 4.61 13.94
C LYS A 102 15.95 4.49 13.55
N GLY A 103 16.34 5.04 12.40
CA GLY A 103 17.69 4.87 11.85
C GLY A 103 17.96 3.46 11.32
N GLY A 104 16.91 2.65 11.15
CA GLY A 104 17.01 1.33 10.55
C GLY A 104 17.27 1.41 9.04
N ARG A 105 17.91 0.37 8.50
CA ARG A 105 18.07 0.20 7.05
C ARG A 105 16.87 -0.60 6.52
N ALA A 106 16.29 -0.19 5.40
CA ALA A 106 15.23 -0.99 4.78
C ALA A 106 15.74 -2.36 4.34
N LEU A 107 14.95 -3.38 4.64
CA LEU A 107 15.17 -4.76 4.23
C LEU A 107 15.24 -4.87 2.71
N HIS A 108 16.01 -5.84 2.21
CA HIS A 108 16.08 -6.08 0.77
C HIS A 108 14.73 -6.58 0.24
N SER A 109 14.07 -7.48 0.97
CA SER A 109 12.72 -7.99 0.64
C SER A 109 11.69 -6.87 0.49
N LEU A 110 11.73 -5.84 1.34
CA LEU A 110 10.85 -4.68 1.27
C LEU A 110 10.98 -3.94 -0.08
N LYS A 111 12.21 -3.78 -0.57
CA LYS A 111 12.47 -3.15 -1.88
C LYS A 111 11.95 -4.01 -3.03
N MET A 112 12.15 -5.33 -2.93
CA MET A 112 11.68 -6.29 -3.94
C MET A 112 10.15 -6.37 -3.96
N ALA A 113 9.50 -6.42 -2.80
CA ALA A 113 8.05 -6.38 -2.66
C ALA A 113 7.48 -5.10 -3.27
N TYR A 114 8.04 -3.92 -2.93
CA TYR A 114 7.58 -2.66 -3.49
C TYR A 114 7.70 -2.62 -5.02
N HIS A 115 8.86 -3.04 -5.56
CA HIS A 115 9.08 -3.13 -7.00
C HIS A 115 8.06 -4.04 -7.70
N ALA A 116 7.87 -5.26 -7.18
CA ALA A 116 7.00 -6.25 -7.78
C ALA A 116 5.52 -5.84 -7.73
N VAL A 117 5.07 -5.25 -6.60
CA VAL A 117 3.71 -4.73 -6.45
C VAL A 117 3.45 -3.56 -7.40
N ALA A 118 4.39 -2.62 -7.52
CA ALA A 118 4.27 -1.48 -8.43
C ALA A 118 4.15 -1.94 -9.89
N LEU A 119 4.90 -2.99 -10.25
CA LEU A 119 4.82 -3.63 -11.55
C LEU A 119 3.43 -4.26 -11.76
N GLN A 120 3.00 -5.11 -10.83
CA GLN A 120 1.73 -5.84 -10.94
C GLN A 120 0.51 -4.91 -10.98
N CYS A 121 0.51 -3.81 -10.22
CA CYS A 121 -0.57 -2.83 -10.23
C CYS A 121 -0.78 -2.18 -11.61
N CYS A 122 0.27 -2.13 -12.45
CA CYS A 122 0.18 -1.67 -13.83
C CYS A 122 -0.09 -2.81 -14.80
N VAL A 123 0.73 -3.88 -14.76
CA VAL A 123 0.69 -4.98 -15.74
C VAL A 123 -0.65 -5.71 -15.75
N ARG A 124 -1.37 -5.75 -14.61
CA ARG A 124 -2.72 -6.34 -14.56
C ARG A 124 -3.63 -5.77 -15.66
N PHE A 125 -3.58 -4.46 -15.92
CA PHE A 125 -4.41 -3.79 -16.93
C PHE A 125 -3.99 -4.07 -18.39
N LEU A 126 -2.85 -4.74 -18.60
CA LEU A 126 -2.44 -5.20 -19.92
C LEU A 126 -3.06 -6.55 -20.29
N ARG A 127 -3.52 -7.31 -19.29
CA ARG A 127 -4.21 -8.58 -19.50
C ARG A 127 -5.68 -8.29 -19.83
N GLU A 128 -6.19 -8.91 -20.88
CA GLU A 128 -7.54 -8.65 -21.43
C GLU A 128 -8.66 -8.81 -20.38
N GLU A 129 -8.44 -9.64 -19.37
CA GLU A 129 -9.37 -9.93 -18.28
C GLU A 129 -9.56 -8.77 -17.28
N TYR A 130 -8.64 -7.81 -17.20
CA TYR A 130 -8.58 -6.88 -16.05
C TYR A 130 -8.64 -5.39 -16.42
N GLY A 131 -8.60 -5.01 -17.70
CA GLY A 131 -8.83 -3.61 -18.06
C GLY A 131 -8.40 -3.19 -19.46
N SER A 132 -8.32 -1.89 -19.61
CA SER A 132 -8.06 -1.17 -20.85
C SER A 132 -6.67 -0.51 -20.83
N PHE A 133 -6.16 -0.20 -22.02
CA PHE A 133 -4.93 0.58 -22.15
C PHE A 133 -5.01 1.94 -21.42
N LYS A 134 -6.20 2.52 -21.27
CA LYS A 134 -6.43 3.75 -20.50
C LYS A 134 -6.12 3.54 -19.01
N GLU A 135 -6.57 2.44 -18.42
CA GLU A 135 -6.30 2.12 -17.01
C GLU A 135 -4.83 1.80 -16.79
N PHE A 136 -4.20 1.07 -17.73
CA PHE A 136 -2.75 0.90 -17.73
C PHE A 136 -2.02 2.25 -17.72
N ALA A 137 -2.41 3.19 -18.60
CA ALA A 137 -1.79 4.49 -18.69
C ALA A 137 -1.98 5.31 -17.39
N CYS A 138 -3.20 5.32 -16.83
CA CYS A 138 -3.48 5.96 -15.55
C CYS A 138 -2.63 5.37 -14.41
N ALA A 139 -2.51 4.04 -14.33
CA ALA A 139 -1.69 3.37 -13.32
C ALA A 139 -0.21 3.72 -13.47
N VAL A 140 0.30 3.76 -14.71
CA VAL A 140 1.69 4.16 -14.97
C VAL A 140 1.95 5.62 -14.56
N ASP A 141 1.02 6.52 -14.87
CA ASP A 141 1.13 7.92 -14.48
C ASP A 141 1.08 8.10 -12.95
N GLY A 142 0.13 7.45 -12.27
CA GLY A 142 -0.01 7.53 -10.81
C GLY A 142 1.18 6.92 -10.05
N ILE A 143 1.56 5.69 -10.41
CA ILE A 143 2.57 4.93 -9.68
C ILE A 143 3.98 5.34 -10.12
N TRP A 144 4.30 5.23 -11.40
CA TRP A 144 5.69 5.39 -11.86
C TRP A 144 6.09 6.86 -12.06
N LYS A 145 5.20 7.69 -12.62
CA LYS A 145 5.49 9.13 -12.80
C LYS A 145 5.14 9.97 -11.58
N GLY A 146 4.15 9.57 -10.78
CA GLY A 146 3.81 10.21 -9.51
C GLY A 146 4.65 9.66 -8.36
N ARG A 147 4.19 8.56 -7.78
CA ARG A 147 4.67 7.99 -6.52
C ARG A 147 6.18 7.64 -6.53
N VAL A 148 6.64 6.84 -7.49
CA VAL A 148 8.07 6.46 -7.60
C VAL A 148 8.97 7.67 -7.87
N SER A 149 8.52 8.63 -8.67
CA SER A 149 9.29 9.85 -8.92
C SER A 149 9.41 10.72 -7.66
N ALA A 150 8.34 10.81 -6.86
CA ALA A 150 8.40 11.50 -5.57
C ALA A 150 9.39 10.80 -4.63
N LEU A 151 9.38 9.47 -4.57
CA LEU A 151 10.36 8.69 -3.78
C LEU A 151 11.81 8.92 -4.23
N GLU A 152 12.07 9.11 -5.54
CA GLU A 152 13.41 9.43 -6.05
C GLU A 152 13.91 10.83 -5.65
N MET A 153 13.00 11.77 -5.41
CA MET A 153 13.35 13.13 -4.95
C MET A 153 13.60 13.19 -3.44
N LEU A 154 13.20 12.16 -2.69
CA LEU A 154 13.45 12.08 -1.26
C LEU A 154 14.89 11.59 -1.02
N ASP A 155 15.69 12.46 -0.42
CA ASP A 155 17.12 12.25 -0.14
C ASP A 155 17.39 11.04 0.79
N ARG A 156 16.35 10.47 1.40
CA ARG A 156 16.43 9.39 2.39
C ARG A 156 15.53 8.19 2.12
N CYS A 157 15.02 8.03 0.90
CA CYS A 157 14.17 6.89 0.55
C CYS A 157 14.98 5.63 0.25
N ASN A 158 14.76 4.56 1.01
CA ASN A 158 15.51 3.33 0.82
C ASN A 158 14.99 2.44 -0.33
N PHE A 159 13.80 2.73 -0.89
CA PHE A 159 13.20 1.93 -1.94
C PHE A 159 13.92 2.01 -3.28
N ILE A 160 14.66 3.10 -3.52
CA ILE A 160 15.18 3.37 -4.86
C ILE A 160 16.39 2.48 -5.16
N THR A 161 16.14 1.47 -6.00
CA THR A 161 17.16 0.59 -6.57
C THR A 161 17.35 0.89 -8.06
N ASP A 162 18.49 0.49 -8.62
CA ASP A 162 18.70 0.61 -10.07
C ASP A 162 17.69 -0.21 -10.89
N GLN A 163 17.24 -1.33 -10.32
CA GLN A 163 16.17 -2.13 -10.90
C GLN A 163 14.84 -1.35 -10.94
N LEU A 164 14.45 -0.67 -9.85
CA LEU A 164 13.24 0.16 -9.81
C LEU A 164 13.32 1.30 -10.83
N ARG A 165 14.48 1.98 -10.93
CA ARG A 165 14.72 3.04 -11.93
C ARG A 165 14.64 2.52 -13.37
N LYS A 166 15.18 1.33 -13.62
CA LYS A 166 15.10 0.68 -14.94
C LYS A 166 13.65 0.37 -15.29
N SER A 167 12.92 -0.28 -14.38
CA SER A 167 11.50 -0.60 -14.61
C SER A 167 10.63 0.65 -14.76
N LYS A 168 10.92 1.74 -14.06
CA LYS A 168 10.28 3.04 -14.29
C LYS A 168 10.42 3.49 -15.74
N LYS A 169 11.65 3.46 -16.29
CA LYS A 169 11.91 3.84 -17.69
C LYS A 169 11.16 2.93 -18.66
N GLU A 170 11.16 1.61 -18.42
CA GLU A 170 10.46 0.64 -19.26
C GLU A 170 8.94 0.83 -19.22
N MET A 171 8.36 1.05 -18.04
CA MET A 171 6.93 1.30 -17.85
C MET A 171 6.47 2.59 -18.53
N VAL A 172 7.24 3.66 -18.41
CA VAL A 172 6.95 4.92 -19.10
C VAL A 172 7.09 4.75 -20.62
N ALA A 173 8.07 3.99 -21.10
CA ALA A 173 8.23 3.69 -22.52
C ALA A 173 7.09 2.83 -23.08
N ALA A 174 6.55 1.89 -22.29
CA ALA A 174 5.44 1.02 -22.67
C ALA A 174 4.14 1.77 -22.99
N LEU A 175 4.00 3.03 -22.55
CA LEU A 175 2.89 3.91 -22.96
C LEU A 175 2.90 4.23 -24.46
N ARG A 176 4.07 4.19 -25.11
CA ARG A 176 4.23 4.56 -26.52
C ARG A 176 4.78 3.43 -27.37
N ASN A 177 5.37 2.40 -26.76
CA ASN A 177 6.03 1.30 -27.45
C ASN A 177 5.35 -0.04 -27.15
N TYR A 178 4.65 -0.57 -28.15
CA TYR A 178 3.96 -1.87 -28.06
C TYR A 178 4.92 -3.04 -27.82
N GLY A 179 6.11 -3.02 -28.43
CA GLY A 179 7.11 -4.08 -28.25
C GLY A 179 7.62 -4.15 -26.81
N VAL A 180 7.79 -3.00 -26.14
CA VAL A 180 8.12 -2.96 -24.70
C VAL A 180 6.95 -3.45 -23.86
N ARG A 181 5.71 -3.02 -24.19
CA ARG A 181 4.50 -3.44 -23.50
C ARG A 181 4.30 -4.96 -23.52
N ASN A 182 4.54 -5.60 -24.66
CA ASN A 182 4.37 -7.05 -24.82
C ASN A 182 5.33 -7.89 -23.97
N ARG A 183 6.50 -7.35 -23.59
CA ARG A 183 7.42 -8.07 -22.69
C ARG A 183 6.82 -8.30 -21.31
N PHE A 184 5.89 -7.46 -20.88
CA PHE A 184 5.21 -7.60 -19.59
C PHE A 184 4.07 -8.63 -19.62
N LEU A 185 3.55 -8.98 -20.80
CA LEU A 185 2.46 -9.96 -20.93
C LEU A 185 2.92 -11.39 -20.65
N GLY A 186 4.17 -11.71 -20.99
CA GLY A 186 4.75 -13.05 -20.77
C GLY A 186 5.25 -13.30 -19.35
N ASN A 187 5.22 -12.30 -18.47
CA ASN A 187 5.72 -12.42 -17.11
C ASN A 187 4.56 -12.62 -16.12
N ASP A 188 4.69 -13.56 -15.19
CA ASP A 188 3.72 -13.73 -14.11
C ASP A 188 3.95 -12.73 -12.98
N ALA A 189 3.73 -11.45 -13.30
CA ALA A 189 3.91 -10.33 -12.38
C ALA A 189 3.06 -10.47 -11.11
N ARG A 190 1.91 -11.16 -11.18
CA ARG A 190 1.05 -11.43 -10.02
C ARG A 190 1.72 -12.37 -9.05
N LYS A 191 2.18 -13.53 -9.54
CA LYS A 191 2.90 -14.51 -8.72
C LYS A 191 4.19 -13.90 -8.15
N GLY A 192 4.99 -13.23 -8.98
CA GLY A 192 6.21 -12.59 -8.52
C GLY A 192 5.97 -11.53 -7.44
N ALA A 193 4.89 -10.75 -7.56
CA ALA A 193 4.50 -9.80 -6.52
C ALA A 193 4.05 -10.50 -5.24
N MET A 194 3.23 -11.55 -5.33
CA MET A 194 2.77 -12.30 -4.16
C MET A 194 3.94 -12.97 -3.42
N ASP A 195 4.85 -13.62 -4.14
CA ASP A 195 6.03 -14.26 -3.57
C ASP A 195 6.92 -13.22 -2.86
N SER A 196 7.17 -12.07 -3.51
CA SER A 196 7.97 -10.99 -2.91
C SER A 196 7.33 -10.39 -1.66
N ILE A 197 6.00 -10.26 -1.61
CA ILE A 197 5.28 -9.76 -0.41
C ILE A 197 5.40 -10.78 0.74
N LYS A 198 5.27 -12.08 0.46
CA LYS A 198 5.40 -13.14 1.46
C LYS A 198 6.80 -13.14 2.06
N ASP A 199 7.84 -13.10 1.21
CA ASP A 199 9.23 -13.03 1.65
C ASP A 199 9.46 -11.81 2.56
N PHE A 200 8.93 -10.65 2.18
CA PHE A 200 8.98 -9.44 3.00
C PHE A 200 8.28 -9.61 4.35
N TRP A 201 7.08 -10.17 4.36
CA TRP A 201 6.31 -10.37 5.57
C TRP A 201 7.03 -11.31 6.55
N GLU A 202 7.54 -12.44 6.05
CA GLU A 202 8.29 -13.41 6.84
C GLU A 202 9.59 -12.83 7.40
N GLU A 203 10.38 -12.13 6.59
CA GLU A 203 11.61 -11.47 7.04
C GLU A 203 11.32 -10.42 8.12
N SER A 204 10.27 -9.62 7.92
CA SER A 204 9.87 -8.56 8.86
C SER A 204 9.35 -9.10 10.20
N MET A 205 8.57 -10.18 10.16
CA MET A 205 8.10 -10.85 11.38
C MET A 205 9.27 -11.49 12.15
N LYS A 206 10.25 -12.04 11.44
CA LYS A 206 11.47 -12.60 12.04
C LYS A 206 12.35 -11.51 12.67
N GLU A 207 12.49 -10.35 12.02
CA GLU A 207 13.25 -9.20 12.53
C GLU A 207 12.64 -8.65 13.83
N MET A 208 11.31 -8.55 13.91
CA MET A 208 10.64 -8.03 15.10
C MET A 208 10.74 -8.96 16.31
N GLY A 209 10.96 -10.26 16.09
CA GLY A 209 10.94 -11.26 17.15
C GLY A 209 9.55 -11.43 17.79
N PRO A 210 9.41 -12.25 18.84
CA PRO A 210 8.15 -12.41 19.53
C PRO A 210 7.73 -11.07 20.18
N PRO A 211 6.42 -10.72 20.14
CA PRO A 211 5.93 -9.50 20.76
C PRO A 211 6.26 -9.50 22.25
N SER A 212 7.01 -8.48 22.70
CA SER A 212 7.38 -8.26 24.11
C SER A 212 6.19 -7.72 24.89
#